data_AF-A0A7V1D1X7-F1
#
_entry.id   AF-A0A7V1D1X7-F1
#
_cell.length_a   1.000
_cell.length_b   1.000
_cell.length_c   1.000
_cell.angle_alpha   90.00
_cell.angle_beta   90.00
_cell.angle_gamma   90.00
#
_symmetry.space_group_name_H-M   'P 1'
#
loop_
_entity.id
_entity.type
_entity.pdbx_description
1 polymer ?
#
loop_
_entity_poly.entity_id
_entity_poly.type
_entity_poly.pdbx_seq_one_letter_code
_entity_poly.pdbx_strand_id
1 'polypeptide(L)'
;MDFTYWYIILAIVFLINLAVSVFLAKRNDLERFQKGTQIALVWLIPFFAAIGLWLFHRTQDSSISPSKPFGGGASTNTNFTGTGD
;
A
#
# COMPACT_ATOMS: atom_id res chain seq x y z
N MET A 1 8.91 -10.52 19.68
CA MET A 1 8.13 -11.57 18.99
C MET A 1 9.13 -12.50 18.34
N ASP A 2 9.14 -13.78 18.71
CA ASP A 2 10.09 -14.73 18.14
C ASP A 2 9.84 -14.94 16.64
N PHE A 3 10.91 -15.11 15.88
CA PHE A 3 10.86 -15.36 14.43
C PHE A 3 9.97 -16.56 14.06
N THR A 4 9.81 -17.52 14.99
CA THR A 4 8.90 -18.67 14.87
C THR A 4 7.48 -18.27 14.47
N TYR A 5 6.91 -17.22 15.08
CA TYR A 5 5.56 -16.78 14.76
C TYR A 5 5.45 -16.19 13.35
N TRP A 6 6.48 -15.46 12.91
CA TRP A 6 6.56 -14.93 11.54
C TRP A 6 6.61 -16.04 10.50
N TYR A 7 7.39 -17.11 10.75
CA TYR A 7 7.44 -18.26 9.85
C TYR A 7 6.10 -18.98 9.76
N ILE A 8 5.38 -19.12 10.88
CA ILE A 8 4.04 -19.73 10.91
C ILE A 8 3.06 -18.88 10.08
N ILE A 9 3.06 -17.56 10.27
CA ILE A 9 2.19 -16.65 9.51
C ILE A 9 2.48 -16.73 8.01
N LEU A 10 3.76 -16.70 7.62
CA LEU A 10 4.16 -16.83 6.21
C LEU A 10 3.73 -18.17 5.61
N ALA A 11 3.88 -19.27 6.37
CA ALA A 11 3.45 -20.59 5.94
C ALA A 11 1.93 -20.66 5.72
N ILE A 12 1.13 -20.09 6.63
CA ILE A 12 -0.32 -20.04 6.51
C ILE A 12 -0.73 -19.23 5.27
N VAL A 13 -0.16 -18.04 5.09
CA VAL A 13 -0.43 -17.19 3.92
C VAL A 13 -0.08 -17.92 2.62
N PHE A 14 1.08 -18.59 2.57
CA PHE A 14 1.49 -19.38 1.42
C PHE A 14 0.50 -20.52 1.12
N LEU A 15 0.08 -21.28 2.13
CA LEU A 15 -0.87 -22.39 1.98
C LEU A 15 -2.24 -21.92 1.47
N ILE A 16 -2.72 -20.76 1.93
CA ILE A 16 -3.99 -20.18 1.45
C ILE A 16 -3.87 -19.82 -0.03
N ASN A 17 -2.79 -19.14 -0.45
CA ASN A 17 -2.56 -18.79 -1.86
C ASN A 17 -2.46 -20.02 -2.74
N LEU A 18 -1.81 -21.08 -2.25
CA LEU A 18 -1.72 -22.38 -2.93
C LEU A 18 -3.10 -23.04 -3.08
N ALA A 19 -3.88 -23.11 -2.00
CA ALA A 19 -5.22 -23.71 -2.02
C ALA A 19 -6.16 -22.99 -3.00
N VAL A 20 -6.15 -21.65 -2.99
CA VAL A 20 -6.91 -20.82 -3.93
C VAL A 20 -6.46 -21.06 -5.38
N SER A 21 -5.15 -21.16 -5.62
CA SER A 21 -4.59 -21.47 -6.94
C SER A 21 -5.07 -22.83 -7.46
N VAL A 22 -5.07 -23.87 -6.62
CA VAL A 22 -5.57 -25.21 -6.96
C VAL A 22 -7.07 -25.18 -7.24
N PHE A 23 -7.85 -24.46 -6.42
CA PHE A 23 -9.28 -24.28 -6.64
C PHE A 23 -9.58 -23.61 -8.00
N LEU A 24 -8.88 -22.53 -8.31
CA LEU A 24 -8.98 -21.83 -9.60
C LEU A 24 -8.56 -22.72 -10.77
N ALA A 25 -7.51 -23.52 -10.60
CA ALA A 25 -7.06 -24.46 -11.62
C ALA A 25 -8.15 -25.49 -11.97
N LYS A 26 -8.87 -26.01 -10.96
CA LYS A 26 -9.95 -26.99 -11.12
C LYS A 26 -11.25 -26.42 -11.70
N ARG A 27 -11.46 -25.10 -11.71
CA ARG A 27 -12.67 -24.50 -12.31
C ARG A 27 -12.63 -24.62 -13.82
N ASN A 28 -13.59 -25.33 -14.42
CA ASN A 28 -13.67 -25.50 -15.89
C ASN A 28 -14.39 -24.37 -16.63
N ASP A 29 -14.84 -23.36 -15.89
CA ASP A 29 -15.72 -22.30 -16.37
C ASP A 29 -14.98 -21.06 -16.92
N LEU A 30 -13.64 -21.06 -16.85
CA LEU A 30 -12.81 -19.96 -17.33
C LEU A 30 -11.91 -20.41 -18.48
N GLU A 31 -11.77 -19.53 -19.47
CA GLU A 31 -10.78 -19.67 -20.54
C GLU A 31 -9.37 -19.83 -19.95
N ARG A 32 -8.54 -20.67 -20.59
CA ARG A 32 -7.20 -21.03 -20.06
C ARG A 32 -6.32 -19.81 -19.80
N PHE A 33 -6.39 -18.79 -20.65
CA PHE A 33 -5.64 -17.54 -20.49
C PHE A 33 -6.10 -16.75 -19.26
N GLN A 34 -7.41 -16.52 -19.12
CA GLN A 34 -7.98 -15.81 -17.97
C GLN A 34 -7.69 -16.54 -16.65
N LYS A 35 -7.78 -17.87 -16.67
CA LYS A 35 -7.41 -18.72 -15.53
C LYS A 35 -5.95 -18.56 -15.12
N GLY A 36 -5.03 -18.61 -16.10
CA GLY A 36 -3.59 -18.43 -15.86
C GLY A 36 -3.29 -17.06 -15.26
N THR A 37 -3.87 -16.00 -15.82
CA THR A 37 -3.75 -14.63 -15.30
C THR A 37 -4.31 -14.51 -13.89
N GLN A 38 -5.47 -15.11 -13.61
CA GLN A 38 -6.07 -15.05 -12.28
C GLN A 38 -5.21 -15.74 -11.22
N ILE A 39 -4.61 -16.90 -11.55
CA ILE A 39 -3.65 -17.57 -10.67
C ILE A 39 -2.40 -16.70 -10.48
N ALA A 40 -1.85 -16.11 -11.54
CA ALA A 40 -0.69 -15.22 -11.41
C ALA A 40 -0.99 -14.01 -10.52
N LEU A 41 -2.18 -13.43 -10.62
CA LEU A 41 -2.61 -12.29 -9.81
C LEU A 41 -2.77 -12.64 -8.33
N VAL A 42 -3.19 -13.86 -7.97
CA VAL A 42 -3.24 -14.32 -6.57
C VAL A 42 -1.89 -14.17 -5.89
N TRP A 43 -0.79 -14.40 -6.60
CA TRP A 43 0.58 -14.25 -6.07
C TRP A 43 1.14 -12.83 -6.21
N LEU A 44 0.83 -12.12 -7.30
CA LEU A 44 1.38 -10.79 -7.57
C LEU A 44 0.72 -9.68 -6.75
N ILE A 45 -0.61 -9.72 -6.56
CA ILE A 45 -1.34 -8.67 -5.85
C ILE A 45 -0.83 -8.48 -4.42
N PRO A 46 -0.67 -9.52 -3.58
CA PRO A 46 -0.16 -9.36 -2.22
C PRO A 46 1.24 -8.73 -2.18
N PHE A 47 2.11 -9.10 -3.13
CA PHE A 47 3.46 -8.56 -3.23
C PHE A 47 3.46 -7.06 -3.57
N PHE A 48 2.70 -6.65 -4.59
CA PHE A 48 2.60 -5.24 -4.95
C PHE A 48 1.86 -4.42 -3.90
N ALA A 49 0.84 -4.99 -3.25
CA ALA A 49 0.14 -4.35 -2.14
C ALA A 49 1.10 -4.06 -0.98
N ALA A 50 1.97 -5.02 -0.63
CA ALA A 50 2.99 -4.82 0.40
C ALA A 50 3.98 -3.72 0.04
N ILE A 51 4.46 -3.69 -1.22
CA ILE A 51 5.35 -2.60 -1.70
C ILE A 51 4.64 -1.25 -1.66
N GLY A 52 3.41 -1.18 -2.17
CA GLY A 52 2.63 0.05 -2.20
C GLY A 52 2.37 0.60 -0.80
N LEU A 53 2.02 -0.29 0.14
CA LEU A 53 1.81 0.08 1.53
C LEU A 53 3.12 0.52 2.22
N TRP A 54 4.24 -0.14 1.92
CA TRP A 54 5.56 0.28 2.41
C TRP A 54 5.95 1.67 1.89
N LEU A 55 5.77 1.93 0.59
CA LEU A 55 6.03 3.24 -0.01
C LEU A 55 5.12 4.31 0.61
N PHE A 56 3.83 4.01 0.78
CA PHE A 56 2.88 4.93 1.40
C PHE A 56 3.27 5.29 2.83
N HIS A 57 3.59 4.32 3.69
CA HIS A 57 4.08 4.61 5.04
C HIS A 57 5.40 5.40 5.03
N ARG A 58 6.35 5.05 4.14
CA ARG A 58 7.61 5.80 4.02
C ARG A 58 7.41 7.28 3.67
N THR A 59 6.39 7.59 2.88
CA THR A 59 6.04 9.00 2.57
C THR A 59 5.46 9.75 3.76
N GLN A 60 4.91 9.05 4.76
CA GLN A 60 4.37 9.63 5.99
C GLN A 60 5.43 9.76 7.10
N ASP A 61 6.40 8.84 7.14
CA ASP A 61 7.52 8.88 8.10
C ASP A 61 8.49 10.03 7.81
N SER A 62 8.51 10.50 6.57
CA SER A 62 9.17 11.75 6.20
C SER A 62 8.29 12.88 6.72
N SER A 63 8.61 13.45 7.89
CA SER A 63 7.93 14.65 8.36
C SER A 63 7.96 15.67 7.23
N ILE A 64 6.78 15.96 6.68
CA ILE A 64 6.61 17.03 5.72
C ILE A 64 6.90 18.28 6.55
N SER A 65 8.15 18.76 6.54
CA SER A 65 8.42 20.15 6.86
C SER A 65 7.38 20.93 6.06
N PRO A 66 6.45 21.66 6.70
CA PRO A 66 5.20 22.09 6.07
C PRO A 66 5.53 22.68 4.72
N SER A 67 5.11 21.96 3.67
CA SER A 67 5.44 22.31 2.30
C SER A 67 4.91 23.72 2.09
N LYS A 68 5.82 24.65 1.84
CA LYS A 68 5.55 26.03 1.45
C LYS A 68 4.35 26.02 0.49
N PRO A 69 3.27 26.76 0.75
CA PRO A 69 2.03 26.63 -0.01
C PRO A 69 2.33 26.81 -1.51
N PHE A 70 2.03 25.76 -2.28
CA PHE A 70 2.10 25.80 -3.73
C PHE A 70 0.87 26.56 -4.23
N GLY A 71 1.11 27.78 -4.68
CA GLY A 71 0.09 28.78 -4.95
C GLY A 71 0.57 30.09 -4.37
N GLY A 72 1.30 30.87 -5.18
CA GLY A 72 1.79 32.19 -4.80
C GLY A 72 0.64 33.17 -4.52
N GLY A 73 0.07 33.07 -3.34
CA GLY A 73 -0.69 34.15 -2.71
C GLY A 73 0.25 34.92 -1.83
N ALA A 74 0.34 36.24 -2.02
CA ALA A 74 1.08 37.12 -1.14
C ALA A 74 0.63 36.87 0.31
N SER A 75 1.54 36.37 1.15
CA SER A 75 1.34 36.40 2.59
C SER A 75 1.46 37.86 3.03
N THR A 76 0.38 38.63 2.87
CA THR A 76 0.25 39.92 3.52
C THR A 76 0.09 39.64 5.00
N ASN A 77 1.21 39.56 5.71
CA ASN A 77 1.22 39.64 7.16
C ASN A 77 0.96 41.11 7.54
N THR A 78 -0.31 41.54 7.48
CA THR A 78 -0.69 42.81 8.11
C THR A 78 -0.74 42.59 9.62
N ASN A 79 0.43 42.73 10.26
CA ASN A 79 0.49 43.05 11.68
C ASN A 79 -0.06 44.48 11.84
N PHE A 80 -1.39 44.62 11.95
CA PHE A 80 -2.00 45.83 12.48
C PHE A 80 -1.74 45.87 13.99
N THR A 81 -0.58 46.35 14.40
CA THR A 81 -0.37 46.89 15.75
C THR A 81 -0.88 48.33 15.73
N GLY A 82 -2.15 48.52 16.05
CA GLY A 82 -2.67 49.82 16.47
C GLY A 82 -2.15 50.14 17.86
N THR A 83 -0.98 50.76 17.95
CA THR A 83 -0.52 51.45 19.15
C THR A 83 -0.76 52.94 18.90
N GLY A 84 -1.62 53.53 19.72
CA GLY A 84 -2.10 54.90 19.56
C GLY A 84 -1.07 55.97 19.88
N ASP A 85 -1.39 57.16 19.40
CA ASP A 85 -1.12 58.49 19.98
C ASP A 85 -2.32 59.40 19.64
#